data_AF-A0A9X9F1M9-F1
#
_entry.id   AF-A0A9X9F1M9-F1
#
_cell.length_a   1.000
_cell.length_b   1.000
_cell.length_c   1.000
_cell.angle_alpha   90.00
_cell.angle_beta   90.00
_cell.angle_gamma   90.00
#
_symmetry.space_group_name_H-M   'P 1'
#
loop_
_entity.id
_entity.type
_entity.pdbx_description
1 polymer ?
#
loop_
_entity_poly.entity_id
_entity_poly.type
_entity_poly.pdbx_seq_one_letter_code
_entity_poly.pdbx_strand_id
1 'polypeptide(L)'
;LTKVALTTGLALTAVAPYGVGHAEETDQLQVQIQEESFRSGELTQPSQKAPENVVKDALKEKTEQALSQKQVNGEAGVDYKVLQKRGSYDGTTLVRMQQTYEGKEVYGHQLTAHVDNNGVIKSVSGDSAQNLKQEELKKPI
;
A
#
# COMPACT_ATOMS: atom_id res chain seq x y z
N LEU A 1 28.92 58.48 35.71
CA LEU A 1 29.07 57.36 34.75
C LEU A 1 27.90 56.42 34.91
N THR A 2 27.15 56.28 33.84
CA THR A 2 25.76 55.83 33.73
C THR A 2 25.64 54.32 33.92
N LYS A 3 24.73 53.87 34.79
CA LYS A 3 24.36 52.44 34.89
C LYS A 3 23.30 52.15 33.82
N VAL A 4 23.61 51.25 32.90
CA VAL A 4 22.66 50.72 31.90
C VAL A 4 21.95 49.53 32.55
N ALA A 5 20.63 49.62 32.68
CA ALA A 5 19.78 48.48 33.01
C ALA A 5 18.92 48.17 31.78
N LEU A 6 19.18 47.04 31.13
CA LEU A 6 18.44 46.55 29.98
C LEU A 6 17.38 45.57 30.49
N THR A 7 16.14 46.01 30.63
CA THR A 7 15.03 45.16 31.06
C THR A 7 14.43 44.46 29.85
N THR A 8 14.85 43.22 29.58
CA THR A 8 14.20 42.33 28.61
C THR A 8 12.93 41.74 29.23
N GLY A 9 11.79 42.35 28.96
CA GLY A 9 10.48 41.78 29.27
C GLY A 9 10.02 40.86 28.14
N LEU A 10 10.20 39.53 28.27
CA LEU A 10 9.49 38.56 27.45
C LEU A 10 8.08 38.35 28.04
N ALA A 11 7.05 38.80 27.34
CA ALA A 11 5.68 38.43 27.64
C ALA A 11 5.39 37.03 27.04
N LEU A 12 5.27 36.02 27.90
CA LEU A 12 4.75 34.71 27.53
C LEU A 12 3.23 34.81 27.39
N THR A 13 2.73 34.99 26.17
CA THR A 13 1.31 34.79 25.88
C THR A 13 1.00 33.31 26.01
N ALA A 14 0.30 32.94 27.08
CA ALA A 14 -0.27 31.61 27.24
C ALA A 14 -1.32 31.39 26.14
N VAL A 15 -0.94 30.67 25.09
CA VAL A 15 -1.89 30.05 24.17
C VAL A 15 -2.67 29.01 24.96
N ALA A 16 -3.99 29.22 25.08
CA ALA A 16 -4.88 28.24 25.68
C ALA A 16 -4.72 26.89 24.96
N PRO A 17 -4.71 25.75 25.68
CA PRO A 17 -4.78 24.46 25.02
C PRO A 17 -6.17 24.40 24.40
N TYR A 18 -6.24 24.59 23.08
CA TYR A 18 -7.34 24.06 22.29
C TYR A 18 -7.50 22.61 22.71
N GLY A 19 -8.71 22.27 23.15
CA GLY A 19 -9.02 21.02 23.80
C GLY A 19 -8.34 19.87 23.07
N VAL A 20 -7.63 19.04 23.84
CA VAL A 20 -7.22 17.72 23.41
C VAL A 20 -8.50 16.89 23.31
N GLY A 21 -9.30 17.17 22.27
CA GLY A 21 -9.98 16.10 21.60
C GLY A 21 -8.86 15.26 21.03
N HIS A 22 -8.56 14.14 21.69
CA HIS A 22 -8.01 13.00 20.99
C HIS A 22 -8.87 12.86 19.73
N ALA A 23 -8.36 13.32 18.59
CA ALA A 23 -8.82 12.80 17.33
C ALA A 23 -8.51 11.32 17.46
N GLU A 24 -9.54 10.50 17.54
CA GLU A 24 -9.40 9.09 17.25
C GLU A 24 -8.72 9.04 15.89
N GLU A 25 -7.45 8.65 15.87
CA GLU A 25 -6.74 8.24 14.67
C GLU A 25 -7.48 7.00 14.19
N THR A 26 -8.58 7.27 13.49
CA THR A 26 -9.22 6.29 12.64
C THR A 26 -8.13 5.91 11.65
N ASP A 27 -7.82 4.62 11.65
CA ASP A 27 -6.83 3.88 10.87
C ASP A 27 -7.12 4.01 9.36
N GLN A 28 -7.17 5.25 8.88
CA GLN A 28 -7.67 5.62 7.57
C GLN A 28 -6.53 5.46 6.58
N LEU A 29 -6.65 4.44 5.73
CA LEU A 29 -5.77 4.19 4.60
C LEU A 29 -5.66 5.45 3.74
N GLN A 30 -4.52 6.14 3.81
CA GLN A 30 -4.26 7.36 3.03
C GLN A 30 -3.70 6.96 1.66
N VAL A 31 -4.48 7.19 0.60
CA VAL A 31 -4.09 6.85 -0.78
C VAL A 31 -3.67 8.10 -1.55
N GLN A 32 -2.46 8.08 -2.11
CA GLN A 32 -2.02 9.07 -3.09
C GLN A 32 -2.15 8.45 -4.49
N ILE A 33 -3.10 8.96 -5.27
CA ILE A 33 -3.41 8.48 -6.63
C ILE A 33 -2.44 9.12 -7.61
N GLN A 34 -1.75 8.32 -8.41
CA GLN A 34 -1.07 8.80 -9.62
C GLN A 34 -1.58 8.13 -10.90
N GLU A 35 -1.93 6.83 -10.94
CA GLU A 35 -2.51 6.17 -12.13
C GLU A 35 -3.41 4.97 -11.74
N GLU A 36 -4.23 4.43 -12.65
CA GLU A 36 -5.13 3.30 -12.31
C GLU A 36 -4.40 1.99 -11.98
N SER A 37 -3.23 1.79 -12.60
CA SER A 37 -2.35 0.63 -12.42
C SER A 37 -1.24 0.89 -11.39
N PHE A 38 -1.20 2.07 -10.78
CA PHE A 38 -0.22 2.43 -9.75
C PHE A 38 -0.86 3.17 -8.57
N ARG A 39 -0.73 2.58 -7.38
CA ARG A 39 -1.18 3.19 -6.13
C ARG A 39 -0.04 3.28 -5.13
N SER A 40 -0.07 4.32 -4.31
CA SER A 40 0.89 4.57 -3.24
C SER A 40 0.20 5.17 -2.02
N GLY A 41 0.79 5.02 -0.84
CA GLY A 41 0.23 5.51 0.43
C GLY A 41 0.29 4.45 1.53
N GLU A 42 -0.64 4.50 2.48
CA GLU A 42 -0.90 3.38 3.39
C GLU A 42 -2.01 2.52 2.76
N LEU A 43 -1.63 1.46 2.03
CA LEU A 43 -2.57 0.69 1.22
C LEU A 43 -3.18 -0.52 1.94
N THR A 44 -2.66 -0.89 3.10
CA THR A 44 -3.18 -1.95 3.98
C THR A 44 -2.98 -1.55 5.44
N GLN A 45 -3.67 -2.24 6.34
CA GLN A 45 -3.33 -2.15 7.75
C GLN A 45 -1.99 -2.83 8.06
N PRO A 46 -1.32 -2.44 9.16
CA PRO A 46 -0.10 -3.10 9.61
C PRO A 46 -0.28 -4.61 9.79
N SER A 47 0.77 -5.38 9.50
CA SER A 47 0.72 -6.84 9.53
C SER A 47 2.03 -7.45 10.00
N GLN A 48 1.95 -8.51 10.80
CA GLN A 48 3.12 -9.31 11.20
C GLN A 48 3.41 -10.47 10.24
N LYS A 49 2.67 -10.57 9.12
CA LYS A 49 2.89 -11.59 8.09
C LYS A 49 4.14 -11.26 7.27
N ALA A 50 4.71 -12.29 6.64
CA ALA A 50 5.78 -12.08 5.66
C ALA A 50 5.30 -11.15 4.52
N PRO A 51 6.15 -10.25 3.98
CA PRO A 51 5.77 -9.28 2.95
C PRO A 51 5.02 -9.90 1.76
N GLU A 52 5.47 -11.06 1.29
CA GLU A 52 4.79 -11.78 0.20
C GLU A 52 3.36 -12.19 0.52
N ASN A 53 3.07 -12.54 1.77
CA ASN A 53 1.75 -12.97 2.20
C ASN A 53 0.82 -11.76 2.41
N VAL A 54 1.36 -10.65 2.91
CA VAL A 54 0.62 -9.38 2.98
C VAL A 54 0.15 -8.97 1.58
N VAL A 55 1.07 -8.94 0.62
CA VAL A 55 0.76 -8.58 -0.78
C VAL A 55 -0.24 -9.56 -1.37
N LYS A 56 -0.02 -10.86 -1.21
CA LYS A 56 -0.92 -11.89 -1.72
C LYS A 56 -2.34 -11.78 -1.15
N ASP A 57 -2.47 -11.53 0.15
CA ASP A 57 -3.79 -11.39 0.78
C ASP A 57 -4.50 -10.11 0.31
N ALA A 58 -3.77 -8.99 0.14
CA ALA A 58 -4.33 -7.75 -0.39
C ALA A 58 -4.82 -7.91 -1.84
N LEU A 59 -4.00 -8.52 -2.71
CA LEU A 59 -4.38 -8.76 -4.12
C LEU A 59 -5.58 -9.72 -4.27
N LYS A 60 -5.83 -10.57 -3.27
CA LYS A 60 -6.96 -11.51 -3.26
C LYS A 60 -8.18 -11.01 -2.48
N GLU A 61 -8.21 -9.73 -2.11
CA GLU A 61 -9.29 -9.11 -1.32
C GLU A 61 -9.56 -9.82 0.02
N LYS A 62 -8.53 -10.45 0.61
CA LYS A 62 -8.64 -11.16 1.89
C LYS A 62 -8.40 -10.28 3.11
N THR A 63 -8.07 -9.02 2.90
CA THR A 63 -7.76 -8.04 3.94
C THR A 63 -8.29 -6.67 3.51
N GLU A 64 -8.48 -5.79 4.49
CA GLU A 64 -8.81 -4.40 4.23
C GLU A 64 -7.63 -3.73 3.50
N GLN A 65 -7.94 -3.09 2.38
CA GLN A 65 -6.94 -2.60 1.45
C GLN A 65 -7.48 -1.46 0.60
N ALA A 66 -6.58 -0.60 0.10
CA ALA A 66 -6.92 0.58 -0.70
C ALA A 66 -6.32 0.57 -2.13
N LEU A 67 -6.10 -0.62 -2.68
CA LEU A 67 -5.72 -0.90 -4.07
C LEU A 67 -6.87 -0.69 -5.05
N SER A 68 -6.54 -0.55 -6.32
CA SER A 68 -7.53 -0.34 -7.38
C SER A 68 -8.22 -1.64 -7.77
N GLN A 69 -9.43 -1.54 -8.36
CA GLN A 69 -10.15 -2.70 -8.90
C GLN A 69 -9.40 -3.45 -10.00
N LYS A 70 -8.40 -2.81 -10.64
CA LYS A 70 -7.54 -3.47 -11.64
C LYS A 70 -6.43 -4.29 -11.00
N GLN A 71 -6.04 -3.95 -9.77
CA GLN A 71 -4.97 -4.61 -9.04
C GLN A 71 -5.46 -5.84 -8.29
N VAL A 72 -6.68 -5.79 -7.75
CA VAL A 72 -7.27 -6.90 -6.99
C VAL A 72 -7.96 -7.91 -7.89
N ASN A 73 -7.87 -9.20 -7.53
CA ASN A 73 -8.66 -10.27 -8.13
C ASN A 73 -8.90 -11.37 -7.09
N GLY A 74 -10.14 -11.45 -6.60
CA GLY A 74 -10.63 -12.47 -5.67
C GLY A 74 -11.29 -13.69 -6.33
N GLU A 75 -11.24 -13.83 -7.66
CA GLU A 75 -11.87 -14.93 -8.39
C GLU A 75 -11.33 -16.30 -7.94
N ALA A 76 -12.23 -17.28 -7.85
CA ALA A 76 -11.85 -18.65 -7.55
C ALA A 76 -10.91 -19.20 -8.64
N GLY A 77 -9.79 -19.81 -8.22
CA GLY A 77 -8.74 -20.29 -9.10
C GLY A 77 -7.61 -19.28 -9.31
N VAL A 78 -7.82 -17.99 -9.01
CA VAL A 78 -6.76 -16.98 -9.05
C VAL A 78 -5.84 -17.11 -7.83
N ASP A 79 -4.54 -17.10 -8.08
CA ASP A 79 -3.52 -17.01 -7.04
C ASP A 79 -2.30 -16.23 -7.52
N TYR A 80 -1.38 -15.93 -6.60
CA TYR A 80 -0.15 -15.20 -6.92
C TYR A 80 1.08 -15.97 -6.44
N LYS A 81 2.05 -16.08 -7.35
CA LYS A 81 3.35 -16.71 -7.12
C LYS A 81 4.42 -15.64 -7.00
N VAL A 82 5.29 -15.76 -6.00
CA VAL A 82 6.42 -14.85 -5.82
C VAL A 82 7.46 -15.12 -6.91
N LEU A 83 7.78 -14.12 -7.71
CA LEU A 83 8.91 -14.15 -8.66
C LEU A 83 10.18 -13.59 -8.05
N GLN A 84 10.04 -12.54 -7.25
CA GLN A 84 11.18 -11.85 -6.65
C GLN A 84 10.81 -11.29 -5.29
N LYS A 85 11.74 -11.38 -4.35
CA LYS A 85 11.67 -10.72 -3.06
C LYS A 85 13.06 -10.19 -2.69
N ARG A 86 13.17 -8.91 -2.38
CA ARG A 86 14.43 -8.28 -1.93
C ARG A 86 14.16 -7.00 -1.15
N GLY A 87 15.12 -6.59 -0.32
CA GLY A 87 15.13 -5.23 0.22
C GLY A 87 15.26 -4.20 -0.91
N SER A 88 14.59 -3.07 -0.73
CA SER A 88 14.62 -1.91 -1.62
C SER A 88 15.41 -0.76 -0.96
N TYR A 89 15.89 0.18 -1.76
CA TYR A 89 16.72 1.30 -1.29
C TYR A 89 15.96 2.30 -0.41
N ASP A 90 14.62 2.29 -0.49
CA ASP A 90 13.70 3.12 0.30
C ASP A 90 13.40 2.52 1.69
N GLY A 91 14.07 1.43 2.08
CA GLY A 91 13.86 0.76 3.35
C GLY A 91 12.65 -0.18 3.38
N THR A 92 11.97 -0.37 2.25
CA THR A 92 10.88 -1.34 2.10
C THR A 92 11.39 -2.68 1.57
N THR A 93 10.53 -3.70 1.58
CA THR A 93 10.73 -4.95 0.85
C THR A 93 9.97 -4.89 -0.47
N LEU A 94 10.69 -5.00 -1.59
CA LEU A 94 10.11 -5.18 -2.91
C LEU A 94 9.70 -6.64 -3.10
N VAL A 95 8.44 -6.85 -3.47
CA VAL A 95 7.87 -8.15 -3.83
C VAL A 95 7.27 -8.10 -5.23
N ARG A 96 7.75 -8.96 -6.13
CA ARG A 96 7.18 -9.12 -7.47
C ARG A 96 6.37 -10.41 -7.54
N MET A 97 5.12 -10.29 -7.95
CA MET A 97 4.15 -11.37 -8.05
C MET A 97 3.78 -11.65 -9.50
N GLN A 98 3.68 -12.93 -9.85
CA GLN A 98 3.07 -13.43 -11.07
C GLN A 98 1.67 -13.93 -10.75
N GLN A 99 0.66 -13.41 -11.43
CA GLN A 99 -0.69 -13.95 -11.32
C GLN A 99 -0.74 -15.35 -11.95
N THR A 100 -1.53 -16.22 -11.33
CA THR A 100 -1.80 -17.57 -11.79
C THR A 100 -3.31 -17.83 -11.77
N TYR A 101 -3.79 -18.69 -12.66
CA TYR A 101 -5.16 -19.17 -12.71
C TYR A 101 -5.16 -20.69 -12.84
N GLU A 102 -5.80 -21.37 -11.88
CA GLU A 102 -5.81 -22.85 -11.79
C GLU A 102 -4.38 -23.44 -11.83
N GLY A 103 -3.43 -22.75 -11.19
CA GLY A 103 -2.03 -23.15 -11.12
C GLY A 103 -1.17 -22.82 -12.36
N LYS A 104 -1.75 -22.21 -13.41
CA LYS A 104 -1.02 -21.79 -14.61
C LYS A 104 -0.71 -20.29 -14.56
N GLU A 105 0.47 -19.89 -15.03
CA GLU A 105 0.86 -18.46 -15.06
C GLU A 105 0.04 -17.68 -16.10
N VAL A 106 -0.48 -16.53 -15.70
CA VAL A 106 -1.22 -15.63 -16.58
C VAL A 106 -0.23 -14.65 -17.23
N TYR A 107 0.06 -14.86 -18.51
CA TYR A 107 1.12 -14.12 -19.20
C TYR A 107 0.83 -12.61 -19.26
N GLY A 108 1.85 -11.79 -18.99
CA GLY A 108 1.74 -10.32 -19.02
C GLY A 108 1.18 -9.69 -17.74
N HIS A 109 0.67 -10.48 -16.79
CA HIS A 109 0.04 -10.00 -15.57
C HIS A 109 0.93 -10.22 -14.35
N GLN A 110 1.77 -9.22 -14.09
CA GLN A 110 2.67 -9.17 -12.95
C GLN A 110 2.46 -7.90 -12.17
N LEU A 111 2.55 -8.01 -10.85
CA LEU A 111 2.39 -6.91 -9.93
C LEU A 111 3.64 -6.77 -9.06
N THR A 112 4.06 -5.55 -8.81
CA THR A 112 5.17 -5.25 -7.90
C THR A 112 4.65 -4.41 -6.75
N ALA A 113 4.99 -4.80 -5.54
CA ALA A 113 4.61 -4.10 -4.33
C ALA A 113 5.83 -3.78 -3.47
N HIS A 114 5.76 -2.66 -2.76
CA HIS A 114 6.71 -2.30 -1.71
C HIS A 114 5.99 -2.41 -0.36
N VAL A 115 6.56 -3.18 0.57
CA VAL A 115 6.02 -3.40 1.91
C VAL A 115 7.00 -2.86 2.93
N ASP A 116 6.56 -1.99 3.82
CA ASP A 116 7.44 -1.48 4.87
C ASP A 116 7.70 -2.51 5.99
N ASN A 117 8.50 -2.12 6.98
CA ASN A 117 8.87 -2.99 8.10
C ASN A 117 7.71 -3.28 9.07
N ASN A 118 6.61 -2.52 9.00
CA ASN A 118 5.39 -2.74 9.77
C ASN A 118 4.41 -3.67 9.04
N GLY A 119 4.80 -4.17 7.85
CA GLY A 119 3.94 -4.99 7.01
C GLY A 119 2.84 -4.20 6.31
N VAL A 120 3.00 -2.89 6.15
CA VAL A 120 2.08 -2.04 5.40
C VAL A 120 2.53 -1.95 3.94
N ILE A 121 1.60 -2.16 3.00
CA ILE A 121 1.87 -1.96 1.59
C ILE A 121 1.94 -0.45 1.30
N LYS A 122 3.12 0.02 0.89
CA LYS A 122 3.39 1.43 0.57
C LYS A 122 3.10 1.80 -0.86
N SER A 123 3.27 0.85 -1.78
CA SER A 123 2.91 1.03 -3.18
C SER A 123 2.66 -0.31 -3.88
N VAL A 124 1.82 -0.27 -4.91
CA VAL A 124 1.57 -1.38 -5.85
C VAL A 124 1.52 -0.84 -7.27
N SER A 125 2.23 -1.51 -8.18
CA SER A 125 2.24 -1.24 -9.61
C SER A 125 1.87 -2.50 -10.42
N GLY A 126 1.15 -2.32 -11.52
CA GLY A 126 0.74 -3.40 -12.43
C GLY A 126 -0.72 -3.79 -12.23
N ASP A 127 -1.23 -4.63 -13.13
CA ASP A 127 -2.63 -5.03 -13.19
C ASP A 127 -2.78 -6.54 -13.09
N SER A 128 -3.82 -6.98 -12.40
CA SER A 128 -4.30 -8.35 -12.43
C SER A 128 -5.24 -8.52 -13.62
N ALA A 129 -5.08 -9.61 -14.37
CA ALA A 129 -6.08 -10.07 -15.32
C ALA A 129 -7.40 -10.30 -14.59
N GLN A 130 -8.50 -10.00 -15.27
CA GLN A 130 -9.86 -10.09 -14.75
C GLN A 130 -10.70 -10.98 -15.66
N ASN A 131 -11.76 -11.57 -15.13
CA ASN A 131 -12.70 -12.42 -15.86
C ASN A 131 -12.02 -13.61 -16.54
N LEU A 132 -11.11 -14.28 -15.84
CA LEU A 132 -10.28 -15.36 -16.40
C LEU A 132 -11.09 -16.61 -16.78
N LYS A 133 -12.26 -16.81 -16.16
CA LYS A 133 -13.25 -17.82 -16.59
C LYS A 133 -13.83 -17.54 -17.98
N GLN A 134 -13.76 -16.29 -18.41
CA GLN A 134 -14.44 -15.76 -19.59
C GLN A 134 -13.48 -15.46 -20.75
N GLU A 135 -12.20 -15.83 -20.64
CA GLU A 135 -11.34 -15.95 -21.83
C GLU A 135 -11.89 -17.09 -22.72
N GLU A 136 -12.89 -16.74 -23.53
CA GLU A 136 -12.96 -17.22 -24.90
C GLU A 136 -11.57 -16.97 -25.50
N LEU A 137 -10.73 -18.00 -25.42
CA LEU A 137 -9.57 -18.20 -26.28
C LEU A 137 -9.92 -17.61 -27.64
N LYS A 138 -9.19 -16.56 -28.06
CA LYS A 138 -9.38 -15.87 -29.33
C LYS A 138 -9.88 -16.86 -30.38
N LYS A 139 -11.13 -16.71 -30.81
CA LYS A 139 -11.69 -17.54 -31.88
C LYS A 139 -10.74 -17.40 -33.08
N PRO A 140 -10.22 -18.51 -33.63
CA PRO A 140 -9.40 -18.43 -34.84
C PRO A 140 -10.25 -17.77 -35.93
N ILE A 141 -9.64 -16.78 -36.60
CA ILE A 141 -10.18 -16.09 -37.77
C ILE A 141 -10.34 -17.09 -38.92
#